data_AF-A0A645F4M1-F1
#
_entry.id   AF-A0A645F4M1-F1
#
_cell.length_a   1.000
_cell.length_b   1.000
_cell.length_c   1.000
_cell.angle_alpha   90.00
_cell.angle_beta   90.00
_cell.angle_gamma   90.00
#
_symmetry.space_group_name_H-M   'P 1'
#
loop_
_entity.id
_entity.type
_entity.pdbx_description
1 polymer ?
#
loop_
_entity_poly.entity_id
_entity_poly.type
_entity_poly.pdbx_seq_one_letter_code
_entity_poly.pdbx_strand_id
1 'polypeptide(L)' 'MNRKVQGQADVTQEEVDELVAPLFDIVSRMAYEITEIALDEPGVKLNFQSEKEA' A
#
# COMPACT_ATOMS: atom_id res chain seq x y z
N MET A 1 9.34 -10.88 -17.10
CA MET A 1 8.38 -11.96 -16.77
C MET A 1 9.06 -13.31 -17.00
N ASN A 2 8.78 -14.34 -16.20
CA ASN A 2 9.47 -15.67 -16.13
C ASN A 2 10.56 -15.85 -15.04
N ARG A 3 10.62 -14.97 -14.03
CA ARG A 3 11.45 -15.20 -12.83
C ARG A 3 10.75 -16.22 -11.92
N LYS A 4 11.46 -17.25 -11.48
CA LYS A 4 11.00 -18.15 -10.40
C LYS A 4 11.51 -17.60 -9.07
N VAL A 5 10.59 -17.22 -8.19
CA VAL A 5 10.84 -16.81 -6.81
C VAL A 5 10.63 -18.05 -5.93
N GLN A 6 11.64 -18.46 -5.16
CA GLN A 6 11.57 -19.63 -4.28
C GLN A 6 11.37 -19.23 -2.81
N GLY A 7 11.73 -17.99 -2.44
CA GLY A 7 11.49 -17.45 -1.11
C GLY A 7 11.68 -15.93 -1.02
N GLN A 8 11.51 -15.37 0.18
CA GLN A 8 11.60 -13.92 0.42
C GLN A 8 13.00 -13.34 0.15
N ALA A 9 14.07 -14.12 0.38
CA ALA A 9 15.44 -13.69 0.08
C ALA A 9 15.67 -13.46 -1.43
N ASP A 10 14.76 -13.97 -2.28
CA ASP A 10 14.79 -13.76 -3.72
C ASP A 10 14.02 -12.50 -4.14
N VAL A 11 13.65 -11.58 -3.25
CA VAL A 11 12.92 -10.35 -3.60
C VAL A 11 13.56 -9.18 -2.86
N THR A 12 13.89 -8.11 -3.58
CA THR A 12 14.46 -6.91 -2.94
C THR A 12 13.37 -6.08 -2.27
N GLN A 13 13.73 -5.18 -1.36
CA GLN A 13 12.75 -4.29 -0.73
C GLN A 13 12.04 -3.42 -1.76
N GLU A 14 12.76 -2.95 -2.79
CA GLU A 14 12.17 -2.16 -3.88
C GLU A 14 11.12 -2.96 -4.66
N GLU A 15 11.36 -4.25 -4.89
CA GLU A 15 10.39 -5.14 -5.54
C GLU A 15 9.18 -5.41 -4.64
N VAL A 16 9.39 -5.55 -3.32
CA VAL A 16 8.30 -5.64 -2.36
C VAL A 16 7.46 -4.37 -2.39
N ASP A 17 8.09 -3.19 -2.36
CA ASP A 17 7.43 -1.89 -2.40
C ASP A 17 6.57 -1.74 -3.67
N GLU A 18 7.09 -2.16 -4.83
CA GLU A 18 6.33 -2.18 -6.09
C GLU A 18 5.15 -3.16 -6.05
N LEU A 19 5.35 -4.35 -5.49
CA LEU A 19 4.31 -5.38 -5.38
C LEU A 19 3.16 -4.96 -4.44
N VAL A 20 3.46 -4.24 -3.36
CA VAL A 20 2.46 -3.82 -2.37
C VAL A 20 1.79 -2.48 -2.70
N ALA A 21 2.41 -1.63 -3.53
CA ALA A 21 1.85 -0.35 -3.95
C ALA A 21 0.36 -0.39 -4.38
N PRO A 22 -0.10 -1.31 -5.26
CA PRO A 22 -1.52 -1.37 -5.64
C PRO A 22 -2.44 -1.77 -4.48
N LEU A 23 -1.94 -2.52 -3.49
CA LEU A 23 -2.72 -2.87 -2.30
C LEU A 23 -2.97 -1.64 -1.42
N PHE A 24 -1.94 -0.80 -1.25
CA PHE A 24 -2.09 0.48 -0.54
C PHE A 24 -3.01 1.46 -1.26
N ASP A 25 -3.03 1.48 -2.60
CA ASP A 25 -3.99 2.29 -3.36
C ASP A 25 -5.44 1.88 -3.04
N ILE A 26 -5.72 0.57 -3.06
CA ILE A 26 -7.06 0.06 -2.73
C ILE A 26 -7.46 0.45 -1.31
N VAL A 27 -6.58 0.24 -0.33
CA VAL A 27 -6.86 0.59 1.07
C VAL A 27 -7.05 2.11 1.24
N SER A 28 -6.23 2.92 0.57
CA SER A 28 -6.38 4.39 0.59
C SER A 28 -7.74 4.83 0.06
N ARG A 29 -8.17 4.26 -1.07
CA ARG A 29 -9.46 4.59 -1.69
C ARG A 29 -10.62 4.14 -0.82
N MET A 30 -10.57 2.92 -0.28
CA MET A 30 -11.62 2.45 0.64
C MET A 30 -11.72 3.34 1.87
N ALA A 31 -10.58 3.67 2.50
CA ALA A 31 -10.56 4.50 3.69
C ALA A 31 -11.15 5.89 3.41
N TYR A 32 -10.76 6.52 2.31
CA TYR A 32 -11.28 7.83 1.92
C TYR A 32 -12.80 7.80 1.73
N GLU A 33 -13.30 6.93 0.86
CA GLU A 33 -14.72 6.90 0.47
C GLU A 33 -15.62 6.46 1.63
N ILE A 34 -15.23 5.43 2.38
CA ILE A 34 -16.05 4.90 3.49
C ILE A 34 -16.14 5.93 4.61
N THR A 35 -15.03 6.58 4.96
CA THR A 35 -15.04 7.57 6.04
C THR A 35 -15.78 8.84 5.65
N GLU A 36 -15.69 9.26 4.38
CA GLU A 36 -16.48 10.40 3.88
C GLU A 36 -17.98 10.17 4.07
N ILE A 37 -18.47 8.99 3.70
CA ILE A 37 -19.89 8.63 3.84
C ILE A 37 -20.29 8.41 5.30
N ALA A 38 -19.47 7.71 6.07
CA ALA A 38 -19.83 7.29 7.43
C ALA A 38 -19.78 8.44 8.44
N LEU A 39 -18.89 9.40 8.24
CA LEU A 39 -18.65 10.50 9.17
C LEU A 39 -19.31 11.81 8.74
N ASP A 40 -19.74 11.93 7.47
CA ASP A 40 -20.24 13.18 6.88
C ASP A 40 -19.19 14.33 6.98
N GLU A 41 -17.91 13.95 6.88
CA GLU A 41 -16.75 14.82 6.94
C GLU A 41 -15.79 14.48 5.79
N PRO A 42 -14.83 15.34 5.41
CA PRO A 42 -13.85 15.01 4.38
C PRO A 42 -13.13 13.68 4.66
N GLY A 43 -13.08 12.81 3.65
CA GLY A 43 -12.53 11.45 3.78
C GLY A 43 -11.09 11.40 4.30
N VAL A 44 -10.79 10.38 5.10
CA VAL A 44 -9.47 10.15 5.68
C VAL A 44 -8.49 9.71 4.60
N LYS A 45 -7.44 10.52 4.40
CA LYS A 45 -6.33 10.20 3.50
C LYS A 45 -5.20 9.50 4.27
N LEU A 46 -5.00 8.21 3.97
CA LEU A 46 -3.92 7.42 4.55
C LEU A 46 -2.58 7.76 3.89
N ASN A 47 -1.53 7.93 4.70
CA ASN A 47 -0.17 8.15 4.24
C ASN A 47 0.69 6.95 4.64
N PHE A 48 0.89 6.02 3.71
CA PHE A 48 1.81 4.90 3.86
C PHE A 48 3.23 5.37 3.49
N GLN A 49 3.80 6.27 4.30
CA GLN A 49 5.25 6.45 4.22
C GLN A 49 5.86 5.15 4.72
N SER A 50 6.57 4.44 3.85
CA SER A 50 7.51 3.41 4.28
C SER A 50 8.49 4.14 5.20
N GLU A 51 8.39 3.94 6.52
CA GLU A 51 9.42 4.37 7.45
C GLU A 51 10.72 3.63 7.06
N LYS A 52 11.47 4.20 6.11
CA LYS A 52 12.93 4.12 6.17
C LYS A 52 13.30 4.96 7.38
N GLU A 53 13.22 4.36 8.56
CA GLU A 53 13.93 4.84 9.73
C GLU A 53 15.39 5.07 9.28
N ALA A 54 15.84 6.32 9.43
CA ALA A 54 17.19 6.76 9.14
C ALA A 54 18.16 6.36 10.25
#